data_AF-A0A7X8W497-F1
#
_entry.id   AF-A0A7X8W497-F1
#
_cell.length_a   1.000
_cell.length_b   1.000
_cell.length_c   1.000
_cell.angle_alpha   90.00
_cell.angle_beta   90.00
_cell.angle_gamma   90.00
#
_symmetry.space_group_name_H-M   'P 1'
#
loop_
_entity.id
_entity.type
_entity.pdbx_description
1 polymer ?
#
loop_
_entity_poly.entity_id
_entity_poly.type
_entity_poly.pdbx_seq_one_letter_code
_entity_poly.pdbx_strand_id
1 'polypeptide(L)'
;EKLEACLKNSDFLSLITFDDKLLEEAGECGHRSFSIMAGLFEGHEVTSKVLSHEGTFGVGYLVATFKPGKLKNDRLILDKAKQVKRAELENKRTKEDEYIRLARLAVESYIKEGIISSVPKNTSPELLDLQAGTFVSLHLNGNLRGCIGTISPTTKTVAEEIIQNGISACSQDPRFNRVTVRELPFLEYSVDVLAEPLKIKDKTELDVKRFGVIVKNGNRRGLLLPDLDGVNSVDEQISIAKQKANIREDEEVELERFEVIRHV
;
A
#
# COMPACT_ATOMS: atom_id res chain seq x y z
N GLU A 1 3.33 -16.56 -20.71
CA GLU A 1 3.71 -17.94 -20.32
C GLU A 1 3.06 -18.43 -19.01
N LYS A 2 3.32 -17.81 -17.84
CA LYS A 2 2.71 -18.27 -16.56
C LYS A 2 1.17 -18.32 -16.61
N LEU A 3 0.55 -17.29 -17.16
CA LEU A 3 -0.90 -17.23 -17.36
C LEU A 3 -1.40 -18.37 -18.25
N GLU A 4 -0.75 -18.60 -19.40
CA GLU A 4 -1.07 -19.71 -20.30
C GLU A 4 -0.99 -21.07 -19.59
N ALA A 5 0.07 -21.30 -18.81
CA ALA A 5 0.24 -22.54 -18.05
C ALA A 5 -0.91 -22.78 -17.06
N CYS A 6 -1.34 -21.73 -16.34
CA CYS A 6 -2.49 -21.81 -15.42
C CYS A 6 -3.78 -22.14 -16.18
N LEU A 7 -4.04 -21.45 -17.29
CA LEU A 7 -5.23 -21.67 -18.11
C LEU A 7 -5.23 -23.07 -18.75
N LYS A 8 -4.08 -23.56 -19.23
CA LYS A 8 -3.94 -24.89 -19.83
C LYS A 8 -4.25 -26.01 -18.84
N ASN A 9 -3.84 -25.84 -17.59
CA ASN A 9 -4.00 -26.84 -16.54
C ASN A 9 -5.25 -26.64 -15.67
N SER A 10 -6.09 -25.63 -15.97
CA SER A 10 -7.19 -25.20 -15.09
C SER A 10 -6.73 -24.92 -13.65
N ASP A 11 -5.48 -24.45 -13.48
CA ASP A 11 -4.93 -24.07 -12.19
C ASP A 11 -5.35 -22.64 -11.84
N PHE A 12 -6.61 -22.52 -11.49
CA PHE A 12 -7.23 -21.24 -11.17
C PHE A 12 -6.80 -20.68 -9.82
N LEU A 13 -6.30 -21.51 -8.90
CA LEU A 13 -5.77 -21.01 -7.64
C LEU A 13 -4.52 -20.17 -7.91
N SER A 14 -3.53 -20.75 -8.60
CA SER A 14 -2.32 -20.02 -8.99
C SER A 14 -2.65 -18.80 -9.83
N LEU A 15 -3.61 -18.91 -10.76
CA LEU A 15 -4.06 -17.79 -11.58
C LEU A 15 -4.49 -16.59 -10.73
N ILE A 16 -5.36 -16.79 -9.73
CA ILE A 16 -5.91 -15.66 -8.95
C ILE A 16 -5.00 -15.17 -7.83
N THR A 17 -3.94 -15.92 -7.51
CA THR A 17 -2.93 -15.55 -6.51
C THR A 17 -1.62 -15.09 -7.15
N PHE A 18 -1.64 -14.61 -8.40
CA PHE A 18 -0.47 -13.95 -8.97
C PHE A 18 -0.10 -12.72 -8.14
N ASP A 19 1.20 -12.50 -8.02
CA ASP A 19 1.76 -11.31 -7.39
C ASP A 19 1.40 -10.06 -8.21
N ASP A 20 0.89 -9.02 -7.53
CA ASP A 20 0.40 -7.81 -8.18
C ASP A 20 1.52 -7.05 -8.91
N LYS A 21 2.74 -7.03 -8.35
CA LYS A 21 3.90 -6.41 -8.97
C LYS A 21 4.31 -7.14 -10.24
N LEU A 22 4.29 -8.48 -10.23
CA LEU A 22 4.50 -9.28 -11.44
C LEU A 22 3.47 -8.95 -12.53
N LEU A 23 2.19 -8.78 -12.18
CA LEU A 23 1.13 -8.43 -13.14
C LEU A 23 1.35 -7.04 -13.75
N GLU A 24 1.73 -6.07 -12.92
CA GLU A 24 2.01 -4.70 -13.34
C GLU A 24 3.25 -4.63 -14.25
N GLU A 25 4.36 -5.24 -13.85
CA GLU A 25 5.60 -5.31 -14.64
C GLU A 25 5.37 -6.04 -15.98
N ALA A 26 4.48 -7.02 -16.01
CA ALA A 26 4.11 -7.74 -17.22
C ALA A 26 3.15 -6.95 -18.14
N GLY A 27 2.65 -5.79 -17.71
CA GLY A 27 1.65 -5.02 -18.46
C GLY A 27 0.37 -5.81 -18.73
N GLU A 28 0.00 -6.69 -17.81
CA GLU A 28 -1.05 -7.67 -18.03
C GLU A 28 -2.44 -7.00 -17.94
N CYS A 29 -3.28 -7.19 -18.97
CA CYS A 29 -4.64 -6.63 -19.02
C CYS A 29 -5.79 -7.66 -19.00
N GLY A 30 -5.50 -8.96 -19.17
CA GLY A 30 -6.49 -10.04 -19.26
C GLY A 30 -6.73 -10.83 -17.97
N HIS A 31 -5.84 -10.76 -16.99
CA HIS A 31 -5.80 -11.54 -15.75
C HIS A 31 -7.06 -11.35 -14.94
N ARG A 32 -7.54 -10.11 -14.82
CA ARG A 32 -8.81 -9.81 -14.14
C ARG A 32 -9.98 -10.51 -14.81
N SER A 33 -10.03 -10.51 -16.15
CA SER A 33 -11.07 -11.21 -16.91
C SER A 33 -10.99 -12.72 -16.70
N PHE A 34 -9.80 -13.30 -16.70
CA PHE A 34 -9.60 -14.72 -16.42
C PHE A 34 -9.91 -15.09 -14.96
N SER A 35 -9.69 -14.17 -14.02
CA SER A 35 -10.02 -14.35 -12.60
C SER A 35 -11.53 -14.34 -12.36
N ILE A 36 -12.26 -13.43 -13.03
CA ILE A 36 -13.74 -13.43 -13.04
C ILE A 36 -14.26 -14.74 -13.63
N MET A 37 -13.70 -15.16 -14.78
CA MET A 37 -14.05 -16.44 -15.40
C MET A 37 -13.79 -17.63 -14.47
N ALA A 38 -12.64 -17.66 -13.78
CA ALA A 38 -12.33 -18.71 -12.81
C ALA A 38 -13.38 -18.81 -11.70
N GLY A 39 -13.93 -17.69 -11.24
CA GLY A 39 -15.01 -17.64 -10.26
C GLY A 39 -16.31 -18.31 -10.73
N LEU A 40 -16.60 -18.33 -12.04
CA LEU A 40 -17.76 -19.06 -12.61
C LEU A 40 -17.62 -20.57 -12.45
N PHE A 41 -16.40 -21.07 -12.27
CA PHE A 41 -16.09 -22.48 -12.14
C PHE A 41 -15.86 -22.91 -10.69
N GLU A 42 -16.18 -22.05 -9.72
CA GLU A 42 -16.10 -22.40 -8.30
C GLU A 42 -16.87 -23.69 -8.02
N GLY A 43 -16.23 -24.62 -7.32
CA GLY A 43 -16.82 -25.92 -6.99
C GLY A 43 -17.07 -26.84 -8.19
N HIS A 44 -16.58 -26.55 -9.40
CA HIS A 44 -16.75 -27.42 -10.57
C HIS A 44 -15.42 -27.99 -11.06
N GLU A 45 -15.44 -29.21 -11.56
CA GLU A 45 -14.36 -29.69 -12.45
C GLU A 45 -14.34 -28.84 -13.71
N VAL A 46 -13.15 -28.63 -14.29
CA VAL A 46 -13.01 -27.89 -15.54
C VAL A 46 -12.02 -28.61 -16.43
N THR A 47 -12.42 -28.84 -17.67
CA THR A 47 -11.52 -29.24 -18.73
C THR A 47 -11.17 -28.01 -19.55
N SER A 48 -9.89 -27.65 -19.54
CA SER A 48 -9.33 -26.56 -20.34
C SER A 48 -8.61 -27.08 -21.57
N LYS A 49 -8.66 -26.31 -22.65
CA LYS A 49 -7.82 -26.53 -23.83
C LYS A 49 -7.38 -25.18 -24.37
N VAL A 50 -6.06 -24.92 -24.34
CA VAL A 50 -5.46 -23.80 -25.09
C VAL A 50 -5.43 -24.20 -26.56
N LEU A 51 -6.01 -23.34 -27.41
CA LEU A 51 -6.11 -23.55 -28.85
C LEU A 51 -4.98 -22.86 -29.59
N SER A 52 -4.65 -21.63 -29.18
CA SER A 52 -3.53 -20.85 -29.71
C SER A 52 -2.99 -19.90 -28.66
N HIS A 53 -1.70 -19.62 -28.76
CA HIS A 53 -1.06 -18.53 -28.06
C HIS A 53 0.01 -17.92 -28.97
N GLU A 54 -0.07 -16.61 -29.21
CA GLU A 54 0.89 -15.86 -30.01
C GLU A 54 1.41 -14.69 -29.16
N GLY A 55 2.73 -14.60 -28.98
CA GLY A 55 3.39 -13.51 -28.27
C GLY A 55 4.33 -12.76 -29.19
N THR A 56 3.82 -11.82 -29.98
CA THR A 56 4.63 -11.05 -30.95
C THR A 56 4.69 -9.58 -30.56
N PHE A 57 5.83 -8.93 -30.78
CA PHE A 57 6.04 -7.49 -30.52
C PHE A 57 5.66 -7.02 -29.11
N GLY A 58 5.85 -7.87 -28.10
CA GLY A 58 5.53 -7.55 -26.70
C GLY A 58 4.04 -7.67 -26.34
N VAL A 59 3.19 -8.15 -27.25
CA VAL A 59 1.75 -8.38 -27.00
C VAL A 59 1.41 -9.86 -27.17
N GLY A 60 0.71 -10.42 -26.17
CA GLY A 60 0.25 -11.80 -26.15
C GLY A 60 -1.23 -11.95 -26.47
N TYR A 61 -1.58 -12.85 -27.39
CA TYR A 61 -2.95 -13.25 -27.71
C TYR A 61 -3.13 -14.72 -27.38
N LEU A 62 -4.07 -15.04 -26.51
CA LEU A 62 -4.36 -16.41 -26.10
C LEU A 62 -5.82 -16.76 -26.35
N VAL A 63 -6.05 -17.91 -26.99
CA VAL A 63 -7.38 -18.49 -27.17
C VAL A 63 -7.44 -19.81 -26.42
N ALA A 64 -8.39 -19.92 -25.49
CA ALA A 64 -8.63 -21.14 -24.74
C ALA A 64 -10.13 -21.41 -24.57
N THR A 65 -10.48 -22.68 -24.49
CA THR A 65 -11.84 -23.14 -24.19
C THR A 65 -11.88 -23.81 -22.83
N PHE A 66 -12.94 -23.55 -22.07
CA PHE A 66 -13.18 -24.14 -20.75
C PHE A 66 -14.54 -24.82 -20.75
N LYS A 67 -14.59 -26.08 -20.34
CA LYS A 67 -15.82 -26.85 -20.21
C LYS A 67 -16.04 -27.23 -18.74
N PRO A 68 -17.11 -26.74 -18.10
CA PRO A 68 -17.45 -27.15 -16.75
C PRO A 68 -17.89 -28.63 -16.75
N GLY A 69 -17.38 -29.37 -15.78
CA GLY A 69 -17.70 -30.76 -15.49
C GLY A 69 -18.66 -30.87 -14.31
N LYS A 70 -18.50 -31.93 -13.52
CA LYS A 70 -19.34 -32.18 -12.35
C LYS A 70 -19.01 -31.21 -11.21
N LEU A 71 -20.00 -30.96 -10.36
CA LEU A 71 -19.81 -30.29 -9.09
C LEU A 71 -18.94 -31.16 -8.17
N LYS A 72 -17.91 -30.53 -7.62
CA LYS A 72 -16.92 -31.09 -6.71
C LYS A 72 -16.68 -30.08 -5.60
N ASN A 73 -17.40 -30.25 -4.49
CA ASN A 73 -17.48 -29.27 -3.39
C ASN A 73 -16.16 -28.99 -2.66
N ASP A 74 -15.07 -29.74 -2.95
CA ASP A 74 -13.73 -29.52 -2.40
C ASP A 74 -12.89 -28.50 -3.21
N ARG A 75 -13.42 -28.01 -4.34
CA ARG A 75 -12.79 -27.00 -5.20
C ARG A 75 -13.25 -25.59 -4.84
N LEU A 76 -13.02 -25.20 -3.58
CA LEU A 76 -13.24 -23.84 -3.08
C LEU A 76 -12.01 -22.96 -3.39
N ILE A 77 -11.97 -22.36 -4.58
CA ILE A 77 -10.81 -21.63 -5.08
C ILE A 77 -10.68 -20.31 -4.33
N LEU A 78 -11.80 -19.62 -4.09
CA LEU A 78 -11.81 -18.32 -3.41
C LEU A 78 -11.32 -18.45 -1.96
N ASP A 79 -11.78 -19.46 -1.23
CA ASP A 79 -11.39 -19.66 0.17
C ASP A 79 -9.92 -20.05 0.28
N LYS A 80 -9.42 -20.91 -0.63
CA LYS A 80 -7.99 -21.25 -0.72
C LYS A 80 -7.14 -20.02 -1.04
N ALA A 81 -7.56 -19.18 -1.99
CA ALA A 81 -6.82 -17.96 -2.31
C ALA A 81 -6.78 -16.96 -1.14
N LYS A 82 -7.89 -16.81 -0.41
CA LYS A 82 -7.89 -16.02 0.84
C LYS A 82 -6.93 -16.60 1.88
N GLN A 83 -6.86 -17.92 2.02
CA GLN A 83 -5.93 -18.58 2.93
C GLN A 83 -4.46 -18.37 2.53
N VAL A 84 -4.14 -18.51 1.25
CA VAL A 84 -2.79 -18.21 0.72
C VAL A 84 -2.41 -16.77 1.05
N LYS A 85 -3.28 -15.80 0.73
CA LYS A 85 -2.99 -14.38 0.99
C LYS A 85 -2.84 -14.08 2.48
N ARG A 86 -3.67 -14.69 3.34
CA ARG A 86 -3.55 -14.56 4.80
C ARG A 86 -2.23 -15.12 5.31
N ALA A 87 -1.83 -16.30 4.85
CA ALA A 87 -0.56 -16.93 5.26
C ALA A 87 0.65 -16.10 4.84
N GLU A 88 0.63 -15.51 3.63
CA GLU A 88 1.67 -14.58 3.17
C GLU A 88 1.77 -13.36 4.08
N LEU A 89 0.63 -12.75 4.42
CA LEU A 89 0.58 -11.58 5.29
C LEU A 89 0.97 -11.90 6.73
N GLU A 90 0.56 -13.05 7.27
CA GLU A 90 1.01 -13.52 8.57
C GLU A 90 2.53 -13.68 8.61
N ASN A 91 3.13 -14.21 7.54
CA ASN A 91 4.58 -14.31 7.43
C ASN A 91 5.29 -12.96 7.27
N LYS A 92 4.62 -11.94 6.69
CA LYS A 92 5.13 -10.56 6.73
C LYS A 92 5.03 -9.97 8.14
N ARG A 93 3.91 -10.22 8.84
CA ARG A 93 3.65 -9.74 10.21
C ARG A 93 4.69 -10.22 11.22
N THR A 94 5.25 -11.41 11.05
CA THR A 94 6.31 -11.92 11.93
C THR A 94 7.63 -11.15 11.81
N LYS A 95 7.81 -10.40 10.73
CA LYS A 95 9.00 -9.58 10.44
C LYS A 95 8.78 -8.09 10.70
N GLU A 96 7.57 -7.68 11.05
CA GLU A 96 7.27 -6.29 11.43
C GLU A 96 8.19 -5.86 12.56
N ASP A 97 8.77 -4.67 12.45
CA ASP A 97 9.44 -4.02 13.56
C ASP A 97 8.44 -3.41 14.56
N GLU A 98 8.95 -2.73 15.57
CA GLU A 98 8.12 -2.18 16.63
C GLU A 98 7.19 -1.06 16.17
N TYR A 99 7.60 -0.25 15.20
CA TYR A 99 6.82 0.87 14.65
C TYR A 99 5.57 0.34 13.96
N ILE A 100 5.75 -0.67 13.11
CA ILE A 100 4.66 -1.29 12.35
C ILE A 100 3.72 -2.06 13.29
N ARG A 101 4.25 -2.82 14.25
CA ARG A 101 3.43 -3.52 15.25
C ARG A 101 2.57 -2.56 16.06
N LEU A 102 3.10 -1.38 16.41
CA LEU A 102 2.36 -0.36 17.15
C LEU A 102 1.23 0.24 16.30
N ALA A 103 1.50 0.59 15.03
CA ALA A 103 0.49 1.06 14.10
C ALA A 103 -0.63 0.02 13.91
N ARG A 104 -0.27 -1.25 13.71
CA ARG A 104 -1.24 -2.35 13.57
C ARG A 104 -2.06 -2.55 14.84
N LEU A 105 -1.44 -2.51 16.03
CA LEU A 105 -2.16 -2.60 17.30
C LEU A 105 -3.21 -1.49 17.44
N ALA A 106 -2.82 -0.25 17.15
CA ALA A 106 -3.70 0.91 17.23
C ALA A 106 -4.89 0.78 16.28
N VAL A 107 -4.63 0.45 15.01
CA VAL A 107 -5.67 0.29 13.99
C VAL A 107 -6.60 -0.88 14.31
N GLU A 108 -6.06 -2.06 14.61
CA GLU A 108 -6.89 -3.24 14.84
C GLU A 108 -7.76 -3.09 16.11
N SER A 109 -7.22 -2.53 17.19
CA SER A 109 -7.99 -2.29 18.42
C SER A 109 -9.11 -1.28 18.19
N TYR A 110 -8.82 -0.20 17.46
CA TYR A 110 -9.82 0.83 17.16
C TYR A 110 -10.93 0.32 16.23
N ILE A 111 -10.60 -0.50 15.22
CA ILE A 111 -11.60 -1.05 14.29
C ILE A 111 -12.42 -2.18 14.94
N LYS A 112 -11.83 -3.03 15.78
CA LYS A 112 -12.54 -4.14 16.44
C LYS A 112 -13.38 -3.68 17.63
N GLU A 113 -12.83 -2.80 18.45
CA GLU A 113 -13.36 -2.50 19.79
C GLU A 113 -13.73 -1.03 19.98
N GLY A 114 -13.31 -0.14 19.07
CA GLY A 114 -13.49 1.31 19.22
C GLY A 114 -12.58 1.93 20.28
N ILE A 115 -11.54 1.21 20.71
CA ILE A 115 -10.63 1.61 21.78
C ILE A 115 -9.39 2.26 21.19
N ILE A 116 -8.97 3.37 21.79
CA ILE A 116 -7.65 3.98 21.54
C ILE A 116 -6.64 3.23 22.40
N SER A 117 -5.77 2.42 21.79
CA SER A 117 -4.75 1.66 22.51
C SER A 117 -3.77 2.60 23.22
N SER A 118 -3.47 2.30 24.49
CA SER A 118 -2.34 2.94 25.18
C SER A 118 -1.01 2.40 24.63
N VAL A 119 0.05 3.20 24.73
CA VAL A 119 1.42 2.75 24.41
C VAL A 119 1.78 1.53 25.27
N PRO A 120 2.23 0.42 24.68
CA PRO A 120 2.67 -0.76 25.42
C PRO A 120 3.80 -0.46 26.42
N LYS A 121 3.77 -1.10 27.60
CA LYS A 121 4.76 -0.83 28.66
C LYS A 121 6.20 -1.22 28.28
N ASN A 122 6.35 -2.13 27.34
CA ASN A 122 7.63 -2.65 26.86
C ASN A 122 8.11 -1.97 25.57
N THR A 123 7.53 -0.82 25.20
CA THR A 123 7.94 -0.03 24.04
C THR A 123 9.38 0.48 24.20
N SER A 124 10.18 0.42 23.14
CA SER A 124 11.57 0.87 23.18
C SER A 124 11.71 2.37 23.50
N PRO A 125 12.85 2.79 24.10
CA PRO A 125 13.11 4.20 24.39
C PRO A 125 13.07 5.11 23.15
N GLU A 126 13.48 4.62 21.97
CA GLU A 126 13.47 5.41 20.73
C GLU A 126 12.06 5.93 20.39
N LEU A 127 11.04 5.11 20.59
CA LEU A 127 9.64 5.46 20.38
C LEU A 127 9.05 6.34 21.49
N LEU A 128 9.68 6.36 22.68
CA LEU A 128 9.19 7.06 23.88
C LEU A 128 9.88 8.40 24.12
N ASP A 129 11.15 8.53 23.73
CA ASP A 129 11.99 9.69 24.07
C ASP A 129 12.09 10.70 22.92
N LEU A 130 11.75 10.28 21.69
CA LEU A 130 11.80 11.13 20.50
C LEU A 130 10.44 11.78 20.20
N GLN A 131 10.52 12.97 19.60
CA GLN A 131 9.39 13.68 19.02
C GLN A 131 9.62 13.86 17.53
N ALA A 132 8.73 13.30 16.72
CA ALA A 132 8.77 13.45 15.28
C ALA A 132 7.34 13.44 14.72
N GLY A 133 7.16 14.08 13.56
CA GLY A 133 5.98 13.83 12.74
C GLY A 133 6.03 12.40 12.19
N THR A 134 4.89 11.75 12.05
CA THR A 134 4.81 10.41 11.47
C THR A 134 3.72 10.32 10.44
N PHE A 135 3.87 9.45 9.45
CA PHE A 135 2.80 9.06 8.53
C PHE A 135 2.58 7.56 8.67
N VAL A 136 1.34 7.16 8.93
CA VAL A 136 0.93 5.76 8.92
C VAL A 136 0.15 5.51 7.64
N SER A 137 0.62 4.56 6.85
CA SER A 137 -0.04 4.14 5.61
C SER A 137 -0.54 2.71 5.72
N LEU A 138 -1.75 2.49 5.23
CA LEU A 138 -2.43 1.21 5.17
C LEU A 138 -2.53 0.81 3.70
N HIS A 139 -2.17 -0.43 3.39
CA HIS A 139 -2.31 -0.98 2.05
C HIS A 139 -3.18 -2.23 2.09
N LEU A 140 -4.05 -2.38 1.10
CA LEU A 140 -4.91 -3.55 0.90
C LEU A 140 -4.60 -4.13 -0.48
N ASN A 141 -4.01 -5.32 -0.51
CA ASN A 141 -3.54 -5.96 -1.76
C ASN A 141 -2.64 -5.02 -2.57
N GLY A 142 -1.59 -4.49 -1.95
CA GLY A 142 -0.65 -3.54 -2.57
C GLY A 142 -1.19 -2.13 -2.83
N ASN A 143 -2.51 -1.91 -2.76
CA ASN A 143 -3.13 -0.62 -3.06
C ASN A 143 -3.28 0.23 -1.79
N LEU A 144 -3.04 1.54 -1.90
CA LEU A 144 -3.24 2.46 -0.78
C LEU A 144 -4.71 2.42 -0.30
N ARG A 145 -4.89 2.18 1.00
CA ARG A 145 -6.19 2.04 1.67
C ARG A 145 -6.48 3.14 2.70
N GLY A 146 -5.44 3.87 3.09
CA GLY A 146 -5.51 5.04 3.95
C GLY A 146 -4.10 5.53 4.28
N CYS A 147 -3.88 6.83 4.36
CA CYS A 147 -2.61 7.40 4.80
C CYS A 147 -2.87 8.75 5.45
N ILE A 148 -2.53 8.85 6.73
CA ILE A 148 -2.60 10.08 7.51
C ILE A 148 -1.31 10.23 8.30
N GLY A 149 -0.89 11.47 8.45
CA GLY A 149 0.28 11.81 9.24
C GLY A 149 0.36 13.28 9.58
N THR A 150 1.37 13.59 10.36
CA THR A 150 1.71 14.93 10.83
C THR A 150 3.13 15.27 10.39
N ILE A 151 3.31 16.52 9.96
CA ILE A 151 4.61 16.99 9.45
C ILE A 151 5.59 17.29 10.59
N SER A 152 5.04 17.67 11.74
CA SER A 152 5.78 18.02 12.94
C SER A 152 5.09 17.32 14.11
N PRO A 153 5.82 16.98 15.20
CA PRO A 153 5.24 16.26 16.32
C PRO A 153 4.05 17.03 16.90
N THR A 154 2.93 16.33 17.09
CA THR A 154 1.72 16.87 17.73
C THR A 154 1.48 16.24 19.10
N THR A 155 2.20 15.16 19.39
CA THR A 155 2.18 14.41 20.64
C THR A 155 3.54 14.44 21.33
N LYS A 156 3.65 13.82 22.51
CA LYS A 156 4.89 13.88 23.31
C LYS A 156 5.93 12.89 22.83
N THR A 157 5.53 11.83 22.13
CA THR A 157 6.38 10.71 21.74
C THR A 157 6.02 10.21 20.35
N VAL A 158 6.98 9.64 19.62
CA VAL A 158 6.71 8.99 18.33
C VAL A 158 5.67 7.87 18.47
N ALA A 159 5.66 7.15 19.58
CA ALA A 159 4.66 6.11 19.85
C ALA A 159 3.22 6.65 19.86
N GLU A 160 2.99 7.77 20.57
CA GLU A 160 1.68 8.43 20.61
C GLU A 160 1.28 8.95 19.22
N GLU A 161 2.25 9.52 18.49
CA GLU A 161 2.04 10.02 17.13
C GLU A 161 1.59 8.89 16.19
N ILE A 162 2.25 7.73 16.24
CA ILE A 162 1.89 6.54 15.42
C ILE A 162 0.49 6.05 15.77
N ILE A 163 0.13 5.97 17.05
CA ILE A 163 -1.22 5.52 17.46
C ILE A 163 -2.28 6.48 16.89
N GLN A 164 -2.09 7.78 17.09
CA GLN A 164 -3.02 8.81 16.63
C GLN A 164 -3.17 8.78 15.10
N ASN A 165 -2.05 8.73 14.38
CA ASN A 165 -2.04 8.75 12.92
C ASN A 165 -2.53 7.43 12.32
N GLY A 166 -2.28 6.29 12.95
CA GLY A 166 -2.84 5.00 12.54
C GLY A 166 -4.37 4.96 12.65
N ILE A 167 -4.93 5.43 13.76
CA ILE A 167 -6.38 5.54 13.93
C ILE A 167 -6.98 6.48 12.88
N SER A 168 -6.33 7.60 12.63
CA SER A 168 -6.77 8.57 11.61
C SER A 168 -6.69 7.98 10.20
N ALA A 169 -5.63 7.25 9.86
CA ALA A 169 -5.46 6.59 8.57
C ALA A 169 -6.56 5.55 8.30
N CYS A 170 -7.04 4.84 9.32
CA CYS A 170 -8.08 3.84 9.14
C CYS A 170 -9.52 4.40 9.18
N SER A 171 -9.73 5.62 9.68
CA SER A 171 -11.07 6.14 9.98
C SER A 171 -11.40 7.55 9.51
N GLN A 172 -10.40 8.36 9.18
CA GLN A 172 -10.55 9.80 8.90
C GLN A 172 -9.90 10.24 7.58
N ASP A 173 -9.28 9.33 6.82
CA ASP A 173 -8.77 9.67 5.48
C ASP A 173 -9.95 9.99 4.54
N PRO A 174 -10.12 11.24 4.07
CA PRO A 174 -11.30 11.65 3.31
C PRO A 174 -11.39 11.01 1.93
N ARG A 175 -10.31 10.39 1.44
CA ARG A 175 -10.27 9.69 0.15
C ARG A 175 -10.93 8.31 0.21
N PHE A 176 -11.11 7.76 1.41
CA PHE A 176 -11.56 6.38 1.59
C PHE A 176 -12.67 6.27 2.64
N ASN A 177 -13.50 5.24 2.49
CA ASN A 177 -14.41 4.85 3.58
C ASN A 177 -13.62 4.27 4.74
N ARG A 178 -14.16 4.34 5.97
CA ARG A 178 -13.56 3.72 7.15
C ARG A 178 -13.24 2.24 6.89
N VAL A 179 -12.08 1.80 7.36
CA VAL A 179 -11.64 0.40 7.31
C VAL A 179 -12.61 -0.49 8.08
N THR A 180 -12.93 -1.65 7.51
CA THR A 180 -13.83 -2.63 8.12
C THR A 180 -13.06 -3.77 8.79
N VAL A 181 -13.71 -4.45 9.74
CA VAL A 181 -13.13 -5.63 10.43
C VAL A 181 -12.71 -6.73 9.45
N ARG A 182 -13.41 -6.88 8.32
CA ARG A 182 -13.11 -7.89 7.29
C ARG A 182 -11.82 -7.61 6.52
N GLU A 183 -11.39 -6.35 6.48
CA GLU A 183 -10.16 -5.93 5.79
C GLU A 183 -8.92 -6.14 6.66
N LEU A 184 -9.04 -6.12 8.00
CA LEU A 184 -7.90 -6.20 8.91
C LEU A 184 -6.93 -7.37 8.66
N PRO A 185 -7.37 -8.60 8.35
CA PRO A 185 -6.46 -9.71 8.05
C PRO A 185 -5.66 -9.52 6.76
N PHE A 186 -6.09 -8.59 5.90
CA PHE A 186 -5.54 -8.33 4.58
C PHE A 186 -4.78 -7.00 4.48
N LEU A 187 -4.69 -6.25 5.59
CA LEU A 187 -3.95 -4.99 5.64
C LEU A 187 -2.45 -5.20 5.87
N GLU A 188 -1.68 -4.45 5.11
CA GLU A 188 -0.26 -4.16 5.28
C GLU A 188 -0.11 -2.74 5.83
N TYR A 189 0.90 -2.52 6.66
CA TYR A 189 1.11 -1.28 7.39
C TYR A 189 2.52 -0.79 7.09
N SER A 190 2.68 0.51 6.90
CA SER A 190 3.99 1.15 6.89
C SER A 190 3.96 2.41 7.74
N VAL A 191 5.12 2.74 8.32
CA VAL A 191 5.30 3.93 9.14
C VAL A 191 6.50 4.71 8.63
N ASP A 192 6.27 5.97 8.30
CA ASP A 192 7.31 6.92 7.92
C ASP A 192 7.52 7.88 9.09
N VAL A 193 8.73 7.92 9.65
CA VAL A 193 9.12 8.84 10.73
C VAL A 193 9.95 9.97 10.13
N LEU A 194 9.51 11.22 10.35
CA LEU A 194 10.08 12.39 9.70
C LEU A 194 11.16 13.02 10.58
N ALA A 195 12.33 13.27 9.99
CA ALA A 195 13.32 14.13 10.60
C ALA A 195 12.84 15.60 10.61
N GLU A 196 13.46 16.42 11.46
CA GLU A 196 13.18 17.86 11.50
C GLU A 196 13.44 18.51 10.12
N PRO A 197 12.45 19.21 9.54
CA PRO A 197 12.65 19.86 8.26
C PRO A 197 13.68 20.99 8.33
N LEU A 198 14.59 21.02 7.35
CA LEU A 198 15.61 22.04 7.21
C LEU A 198 15.28 22.94 6.01
N LYS A 199 15.30 24.26 6.23
CA LYS A 199 15.17 25.24 5.14
C LYS A 199 16.31 25.10 4.15
N ILE A 200 15.98 25.15 2.87
CA ILE A 200 16.95 25.13 1.76
C ILE A 200 16.87 26.42 0.96
N LYS A 201 17.99 26.78 0.32
CA LYS A 201 18.07 28.00 -0.49
C LYS A 201 17.42 27.81 -1.84
N ASP A 202 17.65 26.65 -2.45
CA ASP A 202 17.13 26.33 -3.77
C ASP A 202 17.00 24.81 -3.98
N LYS A 203 16.38 24.45 -5.11
CA LYS A 203 16.05 23.06 -5.45
C LYS A 203 17.27 22.16 -5.69
N THR A 204 18.49 22.70 -5.83
CA THR A 204 19.69 21.87 -6.03
C THR A 204 20.10 21.10 -4.79
N GLU A 205 19.57 21.48 -3.62
CA GLU A 205 19.77 20.76 -2.35
C GLU A 205 18.81 19.57 -2.18
N LEU A 206 17.93 19.31 -3.15
CA LEU A 206 17.00 18.18 -3.14
C LEU A 206 17.53 17.01 -3.96
N ASP A 207 17.21 15.83 -3.46
CA ASP A 207 17.38 14.55 -4.13
C ASP A 207 16.06 13.80 -3.94
N VAL A 208 15.40 13.45 -5.05
CA VAL A 208 14.05 12.89 -5.06
C VAL A 208 13.98 11.55 -4.31
N LYS A 209 15.08 10.80 -4.28
CA LYS A 209 15.18 9.50 -3.60
C LYS A 209 15.46 9.65 -2.11
N ARG A 210 16.20 10.68 -1.71
CA ARG A 210 16.62 10.87 -0.33
C ARG A 210 15.72 11.80 0.48
N PHE A 211 15.28 12.91 -0.10
CA PHE A 211 14.63 13.98 0.63
C PHE A 211 13.17 14.16 0.24
N GLY A 212 12.31 14.25 1.26
CA GLY A 212 10.99 14.84 1.08
C GLY A 212 11.10 16.35 0.97
N VAL A 213 10.09 16.97 0.35
CA VAL A 213 10.02 18.42 0.18
C VAL A 213 8.77 18.98 0.83
N ILE A 214 8.93 20.15 1.46
CA ILE A 214 7.84 20.96 1.97
C ILE A 214 7.88 22.29 1.24
N VAL A 215 6.73 22.69 0.70
CA VAL A 215 6.52 24.00 0.10
C VAL A 215 5.64 24.83 1.02
N LYS A 216 5.98 26.11 1.20
CA LYS A 216 5.20 27.03 2.03
C LYS A 216 5.01 28.37 1.36
N ASN A 217 3.76 28.84 1.33
CA ASN A 217 3.40 30.20 0.92
C ASN A 217 2.34 30.75 1.89
N GLY A 218 2.78 31.60 2.82
CA GLY A 218 1.93 32.09 3.91
C GLY A 218 1.40 30.95 4.79
N ASN A 219 0.08 30.80 4.83
CA ASN A 219 -0.62 29.74 5.58
C ASN A 219 -0.79 28.43 4.78
N ARG A 220 -0.48 28.43 3.48
CA ARG A 220 -0.55 27.21 2.65
C ARG A 220 0.75 26.44 2.78
N ARG A 221 0.63 25.14 3.03
CA ARG A 221 1.75 24.22 3.17
C ARG A 221 1.42 22.91 2.47
N GLY A 222 2.38 22.39 1.70
CA GLY A 222 2.28 21.10 1.05
C GLY A 222 3.52 20.29 1.32
N LEU A 223 3.36 18.97 1.38
CA LEU A 223 4.44 18.03 1.63
C LEU A 223 4.38 16.88 0.62
N LEU A 224 5.54 16.47 0.16
CA LEU A 224 5.72 15.22 -0.57
C LEU A 224 6.87 14.42 0.05
N LEU A 225 6.61 13.14 0.31
CA LEU A 225 7.60 12.19 0.83
C LEU A 225 8.66 11.87 -0.23
N PRO A 226 9.88 11.44 0.16
CA PRO A 226 10.88 10.95 -0.78
C PRO A 226 10.48 9.60 -1.41
N ASP A 227 11.17 9.27 -2.50
CA ASP A 227 11.16 7.95 -3.14
C ASP A 227 9.74 7.41 -3.42
N LEU A 228 8.96 8.23 -4.14
CA LEU A 228 7.62 7.85 -4.59
C LEU A 228 7.66 7.40 -6.05
N ASP A 229 6.95 6.31 -6.35
CA ASP A 229 6.81 5.82 -7.71
C ASP A 229 6.17 6.88 -8.62
N GLY A 230 6.73 7.03 -9.81
CA GLY A 230 6.30 8.02 -10.80
C GLY A 230 6.89 9.42 -10.62
N VAL A 231 7.53 9.75 -9.50
CA VAL A 231 8.19 11.05 -9.28
C VAL A 231 9.67 10.94 -9.59
N ASN A 232 10.11 11.50 -10.71
CA ASN A 232 11.47 11.29 -11.22
C ASN A 232 12.32 12.56 -11.26
N SER A 233 11.75 13.72 -10.98
CA SER A 233 12.48 14.99 -10.96
C SER A 233 12.12 15.86 -9.76
N VAL A 234 13.07 16.70 -9.34
CA VAL A 234 12.86 17.65 -8.24
C VAL A 234 11.76 18.67 -8.60
N ASP A 235 11.69 19.10 -9.85
CA ASP A 235 10.65 20.02 -10.31
C ASP A 235 9.25 19.40 -10.22
N GLU A 236 9.10 18.14 -10.62
CA GLU A 236 7.86 17.38 -10.44
C GLU A 236 7.52 17.22 -8.95
N GLN A 237 8.51 16.89 -8.12
CA GLN A 237 8.33 16.75 -6.68
C GLN A 237 7.79 18.04 -6.04
N ILE A 238 8.37 19.20 -6.38
CA ILE A 238 7.93 20.52 -5.90
C ILE A 238 6.54 20.85 -6.45
N SER A 239 6.28 20.61 -7.74
CA SER A 239 4.99 20.90 -8.36
C SER A 239 3.85 20.11 -7.70
N ILE A 240 4.04 18.82 -7.44
CA ILE A 240 3.06 17.99 -6.72
C ILE A 240 2.83 18.53 -5.30
N ALA A 241 3.90 18.92 -4.59
CA ALA A 241 3.77 19.51 -3.26
C ALA A 241 2.99 20.83 -3.28
N LYS A 242 3.19 21.70 -4.30
CA LYS A 242 2.42 22.93 -4.52
C LYS A 242 0.94 22.63 -4.77
N GLN A 243 0.63 21.65 -5.63
CA GLN A 243 -0.74 21.24 -5.91
C GLN A 243 -1.46 20.77 -4.64
N LYS A 244 -0.80 19.96 -3.80
CA LYS A 244 -1.35 19.52 -2.50
C LYS A 244 -1.63 20.67 -1.54
N ALA A 245 -0.90 21.78 -1.66
CA ALA A 245 -1.07 22.99 -0.86
C ALA A 245 -2.05 24.00 -1.45
N ASN A 246 -2.63 23.72 -2.64
CA ASN A 246 -3.35 24.69 -3.45
C ASN A 246 -2.53 25.98 -3.71
N ILE A 247 -1.25 25.80 -4.05
CA ILE A 247 -0.30 26.84 -4.47
C ILE A 247 -0.12 26.71 -5.98
N ARG A 248 -0.20 27.84 -6.71
CA ARG A 248 -0.01 27.83 -8.17
C ARG A 248 1.47 27.71 -8.52
N GLU A 249 1.74 27.24 -9.72
CA GLU A 249 3.11 26.99 -10.17
C GLU A 249 3.96 28.26 -10.22
N ASP A 250 3.36 29.40 -10.57
CA ASP A 250 3.99 30.72 -10.66
C ASP A 250 4.23 31.40 -9.30
N GLU A 251 3.69 30.87 -8.21
CA GLU A 251 3.86 31.45 -6.88
C GLU A 251 5.22 31.08 -6.27
N GLU A 252 5.87 32.07 -5.66
CA GLU A 252 7.08 31.88 -4.86
C GLU A 252 6.75 31.10 -3.58
N VAL A 253 7.66 30.21 -3.18
CA VAL A 253 7.52 29.35 -2.01
C VAL A 253 8.82 29.29 -1.23
N GLU A 254 8.71 29.22 0.10
CA GLU A 254 9.81 28.72 0.93
C GLU A 254 9.90 27.21 0.77
N LEU A 255 11.13 26.69 0.67
CA LEU A 255 11.40 25.27 0.54
C LEU A 255 12.08 24.75 1.82
N GLU A 256 11.60 23.61 2.30
CA GLU A 256 12.26 22.80 3.33
C GLU A 256 12.46 21.39 2.80
N ARG A 257 13.55 20.74 3.22
CA ARG A 257 13.80 19.31 2.97
C ARG A 257 13.83 18.55 4.29
N PHE A 258 13.45 17.28 4.25
CA PHE A 258 13.51 16.39 5.40
C PHE A 258 13.84 14.97 4.95
N GLU A 259 14.46 14.20 5.84
CA GLU A 259 14.67 12.77 5.65
C GLU A 259 13.53 11.98 6.29
N VAL A 260 13.32 10.76 5.80
CA VAL A 260 12.32 9.84 6.31
C VAL A 260 12.98 8.51 6.61
N ILE A 261 12.72 7.99 7.81
CA ILE A 261 12.98 6.59 8.14
C ILE A 261 11.69 5.82 7.88
N ARG A 262 11.72 4.94 6.88
CA ARG A 262 10.57 4.16 6.42
C ARG A 262 10.63 2.74 6.96
N HIS A 263 9.56 2.34 7.64
CA HIS A 263 9.34 1.01 8.20
C HIS A 263 8.27 0.29 7.36
N VAL A 264 8.62 -0.84 6.73
CA VAL A 264 7.77 -1.64 5.80
C VAL A 264 7.84 -3.15 6.06
#